data_AF-A0A8E2E3Q9-F1
#
_entry.id   AF-A0A8E2E3Q9-F1
#
_cell.length_a   1.000
_cell.length_b   1.000
_cell.length_c   1.000
_cell.angle_alpha   90.00
_cell.angle_beta   90.00
_cell.angle_gamma   90.00
#
_symmetry.space_group_name_H-M   'P 1'
#
loop_
_entity.id
_entity.type
_entity.pdbx_description
1 polymer ?
#
loop_
_entity_poly.entity_id
_entity_poly.type
_entity_poly.pdbx_seq_one_letter_code
_entity_poly.pdbx_strand_id
1 'polypeptide(L)'
;MHIIPTIIAALAGFAAVSASPFRRTTGTVEGDIATIQSDVISLDSKIKSFSGSLLDALSFLTAYESLSSAITTTTADINASTAFSSSESAVLADQIGGLTNDIIVTLGDAVAKVFFESYVLLRCG
;
A
#
# COMPACT_ATOMS: atom_id res chain seq x y z
N MET A 1 2.47 5.50 22.27
CA MET A 1 1.31 5.51 21.35
C MET A 1 1.52 6.63 20.32
N HIS A 2 2.34 6.40 19.29
CA HIS A 2 2.63 7.41 18.25
C HIS A 2 2.84 6.78 16.86
N ILE A 3 2.21 5.63 16.58
CA ILE A 3 2.46 4.89 15.33
C ILE A 3 1.39 5.17 14.25
N ILE A 4 0.20 5.60 14.67
CA ILE A 4 -0.94 5.92 13.80
C ILE A 4 -0.73 7.19 12.96
N PRO A 5 -0.17 8.31 13.47
CA PRO A 5 0.05 9.49 12.61
C PRO A 5 1.23 9.32 11.65
N THR A 6 2.12 8.36 11.90
CA THR A 6 3.34 8.15 11.09
C THR A 6 3.04 7.45 9.76
N ILE A 7 2.04 6.56 9.73
CA ILE A 7 1.65 5.82 8.52
C ILE A 7 1.00 6.76 7.50
N ILE A 8 0.20 7.74 7.95
CA ILE A 8 -0.43 8.76 7.10
C ILE A 8 0.60 9.76 6.58
N ALA A 9 1.62 10.10 7.38
CA ALA A 9 2.68 11.03 6.98
C ALA A 9 3.67 10.41 5.97
N ALA A 10 3.89 9.09 5.99
CA ALA A 10 4.77 8.41 5.04
C ALA A 10 4.23 8.41 3.59
N LEU A 11 2.91 8.55 3.42
CA LEU A 11 2.27 8.56 2.10
C LEU A 11 2.36 9.93 1.38
N ALA A 12 2.77 10.98 2.09
CA ALA A 12 2.63 12.37 1.63
C ALA A 12 3.91 13.03 1.07
N GLY A 13 5.04 12.33 0.96
CA GLY A 13 6.28 13.03 0.65
C GLY A 13 7.40 12.22 0.05
N PHE A 14 7.30 11.82 -1.23
CA PHE A 14 8.48 11.45 -2.01
C PHE A 14 8.30 11.88 -3.47
N ALA A 15 8.72 13.10 -3.78
CA ALA A 15 8.88 13.57 -5.16
C ALA A 15 10.33 14.02 -5.37
N ALA A 16 11.17 13.07 -5.77
CA ALA A 16 12.33 13.28 -6.63
C ALA A 16 12.92 11.91 -6.98
N VAL A 17 12.59 11.38 -8.17
CA VAL A 17 13.32 10.26 -8.75
C VAL A 17 13.81 10.64 -10.15
N SER A 18 15.08 10.34 -10.40
CA SER A 18 15.74 10.35 -11.69
C SER A 18 14.97 9.51 -12.71
N ALA A 19 14.60 10.12 -13.83
CA ALA A 19 13.88 9.46 -14.91
C ALA A 19 14.65 8.23 -15.43
N SER A 20 13.97 7.07 -15.44
CA SER A 20 14.36 5.90 -16.22
C SER A 20 14.34 6.27 -17.71
N PRO A 21 15.35 5.89 -18.52
CA PRO A 21 15.37 6.15 -19.96
C PRO A 21 14.38 5.29 -20.75
N PHE A 22 13.63 4.40 -20.09
CA PHE A 22 12.67 3.50 -20.74
C PHE A 22 11.24 3.98 -20.50
N ARG A 23 10.55 4.35 -21.58
CA ARG A 23 9.11 4.66 -21.57
C ARG A 23 8.34 3.44 -21.02
N ARG A 24 7.58 3.59 -19.92
CA ARG A 24 6.61 2.58 -19.50
C ARG A 24 5.44 2.54 -20.48
N THR A 25 5.08 1.35 -20.93
CA THR A 25 3.81 1.12 -21.62
C THR A 25 2.70 1.04 -20.59
N THR A 26 1.45 1.26 -21.00
CA THR A 26 0.27 1.08 -20.13
C THR A 26 0.28 -0.29 -19.47
N GLY A 27 0.62 -1.36 -20.21
CA GLY A 27 0.73 -2.70 -19.64
C GLY A 27 1.81 -2.86 -18.57
N THR A 28 2.85 -2.02 -18.56
CA THR A 28 3.82 -2.01 -17.44
C THR A 28 3.18 -1.43 -16.19
N VAL A 29 2.50 -0.27 -16.33
CA VAL A 29 1.80 0.39 -15.22
C VAL A 29 0.66 -0.48 -14.66
N GLU A 30 -0.08 -1.16 -15.54
CA GLU A 30 -1.09 -2.14 -15.13
C GLU A 30 -0.48 -3.26 -14.28
N GLY A 31 0.70 -3.77 -14.67
CA GLY A 31 1.44 -4.77 -13.91
C GLY A 31 1.88 -4.25 -12.54
N ASP A 32 2.35 -3.00 -12.48
CA ASP A 32 2.74 -2.38 -11.22
C ASP A 32 1.56 -2.16 -10.27
N ILE A 33 0.42 -1.70 -10.79
CA ILE A 33 -0.80 -1.55 -10.00
C ILE A 33 -1.24 -2.91 -9.45
N ALA A 34 -1.15 -3.98 -10.24
CA ALA A 34 -1.44 -5.33 -9.78
C ALA A 34 -0.46 -5.80 -8.68
N THR A 35 0.83 -5.47 -8.78
CA THR A 35 1.80 -5.72 -7.70
C THR A 35 1.44 -4.98 -6.44
N ILE A 36 1.15 -3.67 -6.53
CA ILE A 36 0.73 -2.86 -5.37
C ILE A 36 -0.54 -3.45 -4.74
N GLN A 37 -1.51 -3.87 -5.56
CA GLN A 37 -2.75 -4.49 -5.07
C GLN A 37 -2.46 -5.80 -4.32
N SER A 38 -1.60 -6.66 -4.87
CA SER A 38 -1.15 -7.89 -4.20
C SER A 38 -0.45 -7.60 -2.88
N ASP A 39 0.39 -6.56 -2.82
CA ASP A 39 1.10 -6.16 -1.62
C ASP A 39 0.14 -5.61 -0.55
N VAL A 40 -0.89 -4.85 -0.93
CA VAL A 40 -1.96 -4.40 -0.03
C VAL A 40 -2.72 -5.60 0.56
N ILE A 41 -3.12 -6.57 -0.26
CA ILE A 41 -3.80 -7.79 0.19
C ILE A 41 -2.90 -8.60 1.14
N SER A 42 -1.60 -8.68 0.83
CA SER A 42 -0.62 -9.33 1.70
C SER A 42 -0.51 -8.63 3.05
N LEU A 43 -0.41 -7.30 3.05
CA LEU A 43 -0.35 -6.49 4.27
C LEU A 43 -1.62 -6.68 5.12
N ASP A 44 -2.80 -6.65 4.50
CA ASP A 44 -4.09 -6.93 5.17
C ASP A 44 -4.11 -8.32 5.83
N SER A 45 -3.65 -9.34 5.11
CA SER A 45 -3.52 -10.68 5.67
C SER A 45 -2.62 -10.70 6.91
N LYS A 46 -1.49 -9.98 6.89
CA LYS A 46 -0.59 -9.86 8.04
C LYS A 46 -1.23 -9.12 9.21
N ILE A 47 -2.00 -8.07 8.95
CA ILE A 47 -2.77 -7.32 9.96
C ILE A 47 -3.74 -8.26 10.67
N LYS A 48 -4.52 -9.04 9.89
CA LYS A 48 -5.51 -9.98 10.43
C LYS A 48 -4.87 -11.06 11.29
N SER A 49 -3.75 -11.62 10.83
CA SER A 49 -3.02 -12.68 11.52
C SER A 49 -2.15 -12.21 12.68
N PHE A 50 -1.91 -10.90 12.81
CA PHE A 50 -1.00 -10.36 13.84
C PHE A 50 -1.44 -10.78 15.25
N SER A 51 -0.53 -11.38 16.01
CA SER A 51 -0.81 -11.86 17.38
C SER A 51 -0.03 -11.10 18.46
N GLY A 52 0.76 -10.09 18.08
CA GLY A 52 1.64 -9.37 18.99
C GLY A 52 3.05 -9.96 19.09
N SER A 53 3.37 -11.02 18.35
CA SER A 53 4.71 -11.62 18.36
C SER A 53 5.73 -10.81 17.54
N LEU A 54 7.02 -10.92 17.89
CA LEU A 54 8.09 -10.27 17.13
C LEU A 54 8.18 -10.79 15.69
N LEU A 55 7.90 -12.07 15.45
CA LEU A 55 7.92 -12.66 14.10
C LEU A 55 6.77 -12.13 13.24
N ASP A 56 5.60 -11.89 13.84
CA ASP A 56 4.49 -11.23 13.14
C ASP A 56 4.85 -9.78 12.81
N ALA A 57 5.51 -9.07 13.74
CA ALA A 57 5.94 -7.69 13.53
C ALA A 57 6.98 -7.57 12.42
N LEU A 58 7.94 -8.49 12.36
CA LEU A 58 8.89 -8.56 11.26
C LEU A 58 8.19 -8.85 9.93
N SER A 59 7.27 -9.82 9.91
CA SER A 59 6.51 -10.17 8.70
C SER A 59 5.65 -9.01 8.20
N PHE A 60 5.04 -8.25 9.11
CA PHE A 60 4.30 -7.03 8.80
C PHE A 60 5.21 -5.95 8.22
N LEU A 61 6.37 -5.70 8.86
CA LEU A 61 7.33 -4.70 8.39
C LEU A 61 7.83 -5.04 6.99
N THR A 62 8.17 -6.29 6.71
CA THR A 62 8.59 -6.74 5.37
C THR A 62 7.50 -6.51 4.33
N ALA A 63 6.24 -6.85 4.62
CA ALA A 63 5.13 -6.60 3.71
C ALA A 63 4.92 -5.10 3.44
N TYR A 64 5.06 -4.26 4.48
CA TYR A 64 5.00 -2.81 4.35
C TYR A 64 6.14 -2.24 3.49
N GLU A 65 7.38 -2.70 3.70
CA GLU A 65 8.53 -2.26 2.92
C GLU A 65 8.41 -2.66 1.45
N SER A 66 7.89 -3.87 1.16
CA SER A 66 7.57 -4.28 -0.21
C SER A 66 6.55 -3.36 -0.86
N LEU A 67 5.43 -3.09 -0.20
CA LEU A 67 4.39 -2.17 -0.68
C LEU A 67 4.96 -0.76 -0.93
N SER A 68 5.74 -0.24 0.02
CA SER A 68 6.36 1.08 -0.07
C SER A 68 7.34 1.19 -1.25
N SER A 69 8.15 0.15 -1.45
CA SER A 69 9.08 0.05 -2.58
C SER A 69 8.33 -0.02 -3.92
N ALA A 70 7.26 -0.81 -4.00
CA ALA A 70 6.42 -0.91 -5.19
C ALA A 70 5.82 0.45 -5.54
N ILE A 71 5.17 1.13 -4.60
CA ILE A 71 4.59 2.48 -4.80
C ILE A 71 5.64 3.48 -5.27
N THR A 72 6.82 3.49 -4.63
CA THR A 72 7.91 4.41 -4.98
C THR A 72 8.38 4.19 -6.41
N THR A 73 8.60 2.93 -6.79
CA THR A 73 9.04 2.54 -8.14
C THR A 73 7.98 2.90 -9.19
N THR A 74 6.72 2.54 -8.95
CA THR A 74 5.62 2.87 -9.85
C THR A 74 5.46 4.37 -10.06
N THR A 75 5.54 5.16 -8.98
CA THR A 75 5.45 6.62 -9.04
C THR A 75 6.60 7.22 -9.85
N ALA A 76 7.83 6.80 -9.56
CA ALA A 76 9.01 7.20 -10.30
C ALA A 76 8.86 6.95 -11.81
N ASP A 77 8.40 5.77 -12.17
CA ASP A 77 8.31 5.36 -13.56
C ASP A 77 7.13 6.00 -14.29
N ILE A 78 6.00 6.26 -13.63
CA ILE A 78 4.90 7.06 -14.19
C ILE A 78 5.38 8.47 -14.50
N ASN A 79 6.14 9.10 -13.59
CA ASN A 79 6.68 10.44 -13.81
C ASN A 79 7.69 10.51 -14.96
N ALA A 80 8.35 9.38 -15.28
CA ALA A 80 9.23 9.25 -16.43
C ALA A 80 8.49 8.92 -17.74
N SER A 81 7.18 8.65 -17.69
CA SER A 81 6.39 8.27 -18.86
C SER A 81 5.88 9.48 -19.65
N THR A 82 5.52 9.23 -20.90
CA THR A 82 4.74 10.18 -21.72
C THR A 82 3.27 10.12 -21.34
N ALA A 83 2.49 11.14 -21.70
CA ALA A 83 1.04 11.13 -21.49
C ALA A 83 0.38 9.87 -22.07
N PHE A 84 -0.52 9.26 -21.28
CA PHE A 84 -1.36 8.14 -21.71
C PHE A 84 -2.51 8.63 -22.58
N SER A 85 -2.99 7.78 -23.49
CA SER A 85 -4.22 8.05 -24.24
C SER A 85 -5.45 7.99 -23.32
N SER A 86 -6.58 8.48 -23.82
CA SER A 86 -7.86 8.45 -23.09
C SER A 86 -8.31 7.04 -22.73
N SER A 87 -8.11 6.07 -23.64
CA SER A 87 -8.44 4.66 -23.41
C SER A 87 -7.54 4.02 -22.36
N GLU A 88 -6.24 4.28 -22.41
CA GLU A 88 -5.28 3.77 -21.42
C GLU A 88 -5.57 4.37 -20.04
N SER A 89 -5.88 5.67 -19.99
CA SER A 89 -6.26 6.35 -18.75
C SER A 89 -7.53 5.79 -18.11
N ALA A 90 -8.51 5.37 -18.91
CA ALA A 90 -9.75 4.77 -18.41
C ALA A 90 -9.50 3.40 -17.76
N VAL A 91 -8.64 2.57 -18.35
CA VAL A 91 -8.24 1.27 -17.78
C VAL A 91 -7.50 1.47 -16.46
N LEU A 92 -6.51 2.37 -16.44
CA LEU A 92 -5.75 2.67 -15.24
C LEU A 92 -6.64 3.24 -14.12
N ALA A 93 -7.63 4.07 -14.46
CA ALA A 93 -8.57 4.61 -13.48
C ALA A 93 -9.44 3.52 -12.83
N ASP A 94 -9.89 2.53 -13.60
CA ASP A 94 -10.67 1.39 -13.07
C ASP A 94 -9.83 0.56 -12.07
N GLN A 95 -8.58 0.24 -12.45
CA GLN A 95 -7.67 -0.50 -11.57
C GLN A 95 -7.34 0.28 -10.28
N ILE A 96 -7.11 1.59 -10.38
CA ILE A 96 -6.89 2.46 -9.22
C ILE A 96 -8.15 2.49 -8.32
N GLY A 97 -9.35 2.45 -8.90
CA GLY A 97 -10.61 2.32 -8.16
C GLY A 97 -10.65 1.03 -7.33
N GLY A 98 -10.27 -0.10 -7.91
CA GLY A 98 -10.14 -1.37 -7.20
C GLY A 98 -9.12 -1.32 -6.06
N LEU A 99 -7.91 -0.81 -6.33
CA LEU A 99 -6.87 -0.63 -5.33
C LEU A 99 -7.32 0.26 -4.17
N THR A 100 -8.07 1.33 -4.45
CA THR A 100 -8.61 2.23 -3.43
C THR A 100 -9.52 1.47 -2.47
N ASN A 101 -10.38 0.59 -2.98
CA ASN A 101 -11.25 -0.23 -2.15
C ASN A 101 -10.45 -1.17 -1.24
N ASP A 102 -9.41 -1.82 -1.77
CA ASP A 102 -8.56 -2.74 -0.99
C ASP A 102 -7.79 -2.01 0.11
N ILE A 103 -7.32 -0.78 -0.14
CA ILE A 103 -6.69 0.07 0.87
C ILE A 103 -7.68 0.43 1.99
N ILE A 104 -8.92 0.82 1.64
CA ILE A 104 -9.95 1.15 2.63
C ILE A 104 -10.25 -0.04 3.53
N VAL A 105 -10.41 -1.24 2.95
CA VAL A 105 -10.61 -2.49 3.71
C VAL A 105 -9.44 -2.73 4.65
N THR A 106 -8.21 -2.69 4.14
CA THR A 106 -6.98 -2.92 4.91
C THR A 106 -6.86 -1.96 6.11
N LEU A 107 -7.14 -0.68 5.90
CA LEU A 107 -7.13 0.32 6.98
C LEU A 107 -8.25 0.06 8.00
N GLY A 108 -9.43 -0.33 7.54
CA GLY A 108 -10.54 -0.74 8.42
C GLY A 108 -10.17 -1.92 9.32
N ASP A 109 -9.53 -2.93 8.75
CA ASP A 109 -9.07 -4.12 9.48
C ASP A 109 -7.96 -3.79 10.48
N ALA A 110 -7.01 -2.91 10.12
CA ALA A 110 -5.98 -2.42 11.03
C ALA A 110 -6.59 -1.70 12.24
N VAL A 111 -7.57 -0.83 12.01
CA VAL A 111 -8.28 -0.11 13.06
C VAL A 111 -9.04 -1.08 13.97
N ALA A 112 -9.79 -2.04 13.39
CA ALA A 112 -10.53 -3.04 14.15
C ALA A 112 -9.62 -3.87 15.07
N LYS A 113 -8.43 -4.23 14.59
CA LYS A 113 -7.44 -4.98 15.37
C LYS A 113 -6.97 -4.22 16.61
N VAL A 114 -6.65 -2.93 16.47
CA VAL A 114 -6.21 -2.06 17.59
C VAL A 114 -7.32 -1.86 18.63
N PHE A 115 -8.56 -1.65 18.18
CA PHE A 115 -9.71 -1.51 19.09
C PHE A 115 -9.99 -2.78 19.88
N PHE A 116 -9.87 -3.96 19.27
CA PHE A 116 -10.07 -5.23 19.95
C PHE A 116 -9.04 -5.46 21.07
N GLU A 117 -7.75 -5.23 20.80
CA GLU A 117 -6.69 -5.37 21.82
C GLU A 117 -6.88 -4.38 22.98
N SER A 118 -7.25 -3.13 22.68
CA SER A 118 -7.50 -2.11 23.71
C SER A 118 -8.70 -2.45 24.60
N TYR A 119 -9.77 -3.01 24.03
CA TYR A 119 -10.97 -3.39 24.77
C TYR A 119 -10.75 -4.61 25.68
N VAL A 120 -9.95 -5.59 25.24
CA VAL A 120 -9.58 -6.76 26.05
C VAL A 120 -8.77 -6.33 27.28
N LEU A 121 -7.78 -5.45 27.11
CA LEU A 121 -6.95 -4.96 28.22
C LEU A 121 -7.75 -4.17 29.27
N LEU A 122 -8.80 -3.45 28.88
CA LEU A 122 -9.66 -2.68 29.79
C LEU A 122 -10.71 -3.53 30.54
N ARG A 123 -11.00 -4.75 30.07
CA ARG A 123 -12.00 -5.65 30.67
C ARG A 123 -11.37 -6.78 31.50
N CYS A 124 -10.09 -7.07 31.30
CA CYS A 124 -9.37 -8.15 31.97
C CYS A 124 -8.29 -7.68 32.97
N GLY A 125 -8.09 -6.37 33.14
CA GLY A 125 -7.30 -5.76 34.22
C GLY A 125 -8.17 -5.29 35.36
#